data_AF-A0A7C5VT76-F1
#
_entry.id   AF-A0A7C5VT76-F1
#
_cell.length_a   1.000
_cell.length_b   1.000
_cell.length_c   1.000
_cell.angle_alpha   90.00
_cell.angle_beta   90.00
_cell.angle_gamma   90.00
#
_symmetry.space_group_name_H-M   'P 1'
#
loop_
_entity.id
_entity.type
_entity.pdbx_description
1 polymer ?
#
loop_
_entity_poly.entity_id
_entity_poly.type
_entity_poly.pdbx_seq_one_letter_code
_entity_poly.pdbx_strand_id
1 'polypeptide(L)'
;MSAEERTEWKGVGRLWASRYRKGAVFNGFVSAFWTLLFMLPFEPFPVLLKIVVAGGPGMWYILGYLLYMIVGFCGFLGLSHLYSAAESMGEGRVNQALALVGFTALYVGFTGSSFGLAVAGAVGGYAAVIVHAPAENVRLIMEPFVTPLRILCLVAIIGALASLASLLTPRK
;
A
#
# COMPACT_ATOMS: atom_id res chain seq x y z
N MET A 1 -10.06 -5.95 -43.42
CA MET A 1 -9.70 -5.38 -42.11
C MET A 1 -9.15 -3.98 -42.33
N SER A 2 -10.01 -2.97 -42.15
CA SER A 2 -9.63 -1.56 -42.32
C SER A 2 -8.79 -1.07 -41.13
N ALA A 3 -8.10 0.05 -41.29
CA ALA A 3 -7.31 0.66 -40.22
C ALA A 3 -8.16 1.12 -39.01
N GLU A 4 -9.47 1.30 -39.19
CA GLU A 4 -10.41 1.72 -38.14
C GLU A 4 -10.78 0.59 -37.15
N GLU A 5 -10.90 -0.66 -37.61
CA GLU A 5 -11.12 -1.82 -36.70
C GLU A 5 -9.93 -2.05 -35.75
N ARG A 6 -8.73 -1.58 -36.13
CA ARG A 6 -7.51 -1.71 -35.31
C ARG A 6 -7.43 -0.67 -34.18
N THR A 7 -8.24 0.38 -34.23
CA THR A 7 -8.31 1.42 -33.19
C THR A 7 -9.37 1.11 -32.13
N GLU A 8 -10.44 0.39 -32.48
CA GLU A 8 -11.49 0.01 -31.53
C GLU A 8 -11.02 -1.05 -30.51
N TRP A 9 -10.17 -1.98 -30.93
CA TRP A 9 -9.57 -2.99 -30.04
C TRP A 9 -8.48 -2.47 -29.09
N LYS A 10 -8.14 -1.17 -29.12
CA LYS A 10 -7.16 -0.57 -28.21
C LYS A 10 -7.77 -0.03 -26.91
N GLY A 11 -9.11 0.00 -26.79
CA GLY A 11 -9.81 0.55 -25.63
C GLY A 11 -10.40 -0.48 -24.67
N VAL A 12 -10.70 -1.69 -25.13
CA VAL A 12 -11.39 -2.72 -24.35
C VAL A 12 -10.36 -3.74 -23.87
N GLY A 13 -10.15 -3.84 -22.55
CA GLY A 13 -9.32 -4.90 -21.96
C GLY A 13 -8.02 -4.47 -21.25
N ARG A 14 -7.94 -3.26 -20.69
CA ARG A 14 -6.86 -2.89 -19.73
C ARG A 14 -7.33 -2.05 -18.55
N LEU A 15 -8.59 -2.17 -18.15
CA LEU A 15 -9.17 -1.28 -17.15
C LEU A 15 -8.49 -1.47 -15.79
N TRP A 16 -8.41 -2.72 -15.34
CA TRP A 16 -7.88 -3.04 -14.02
C TRP A 16 -6.37 -2.95 -13.99
N ALA A 17 -5.70 -3.42 -15.05
CA ALA A 17 -4.27 -3.20 -15.21
C ALA A 17 -3.90 -1.72 -15.09
N SER A 18 -4.68 -0.82 -15.72
CA SER A 18 -4.44 0.63 -15.61
C SER A 18 -4.64 1.14 -14.18
N ARG A 19 -5.68 0.70 -13.47
CA ARG A 19 -5.97 1.12 -12.08
C ARG A 19 -4.86 0.71 -11.11
N TYR A 20 -4.42 -0.54 -11.16
CA TYR A 20 -3.29 -1.01 -10.34
C TYR A 20 -2.00 -0.26 -10.65
N ARG A 21 -1.72 0.00 -11.94
CA ARG A 21 -0.55 0.78 -12.35
C ARG A 21 -0.59 2.22 -11.84
N LYS A 22 -1.75 2.88 -11.93
CA LYS A 22 -1.93 4.23 -11.39
C LYS A 22 -1.71 4.25 -9.88
N GLY A 23 -2.28 3.27 -9.16
CA GLY A 23 -2.05 3.09 -7.73
C GLY A 23 -0.56 2.88 -7.39
N ALA A 24 0.14 2.05 -8.16
CA ALA A 24 1.57 1.84 -7.99
C ALA A 24 2.38 3.11 -8.22
N VAL A 25 2.15 3.82 -9.33
CA VAL A 25 2.85 5.09 -9.65
C VAL A 25 2.62 6.13 -8.56
N PHE A 26 1.37 6.25 -8.07
CA PHE A 26 1.06 7.13 -6.95
C PHE A 26 1.81 6.72 -5.68
N ASN A 27 1.80 5.45 -5.31
CA ASN A 27 2.54 4.95 -4.15
C ASN A 27 4.06 5.17 -4.31
N GLY A 28 4.60 5.02 -5.52
CA GLY A 28 6.00 5.31 -5.83
C GLY A 28 6.33 6.80 -5.64
N PHE A 29 5.48 7.69 -6.13
CA PHE A 29 5.63 9.14 -5.92
C PHE A 29 5.59 9.51 -4.43
N VAL A 30 4.60 9.00 -3.70
CA VAL A 30 4.47 9.23 -2.26
C VAL A 30 5.66 8.66 -1.50
N SER A 31 6.15 7.47 -1.89
CA SER A 31 7.35 6.88 -1.30
C SER A 31 8.59 7.73 -1.56
N ALA A 32 8.78 8.25 -2.77
CA ALA A 32 9.90 9.14 -3.10
C ALA A 32 9.85 10.43 -2.27
N PHE A 33 8.66 11.02 -2.11
CA PHE A 33 8.47 12.17 -1.23
C PHE A 33 8.77 11.81 0.23
N TRP A 34 8.30 10.65 0.71
CA TRP A 34 8.59 10.18 2.06
C TRP A 34 10.09 9.94 2.27
N THR A 35 10.78 9.33 1.32
CA THR A 35 12.24 9.16 1.35
C THR A 35 12.95 10.50 1.42
N LEU A 36 12.49 11.49 0.66
CA LEU A 36 13.04 12.84 0.73
C LEU A 36 12.89 13.40 2.15
N LEU A 37 11.69 13.36 2.73
CA LEU A 37 11.46 13.78 4.12
C LEU A 37 12.38 13.05 5.11
N PHE A 38 12.64 11.76 4.89
CA PHE A 38 13.52 10.98 5.75
C PHE A 38 15.01 11.38 5.65
N MET A 39 15.44 11.96 4.53
CA MET A 39 16.83 12.30 4.23
C MET A 39 17.20 13.76 4.51
N LEU A 40 16.24 14.64 4.80
CA LEU A 40 16.52 16.06 5.02
C LEU A 40 17.28 16.27 6.34
N PRO A 41 18.37 17.07 6.35
CA PRO A 41 19.21 17.24 7.53
C PRO A 41 18.68 18.28 8.54
N PHE A 42 17.54 18.93 8.28
CA PHE A 42 16.99 19.98 9.13
C PHE A 42 15.78 19.51 9.93
N GLU A 43 15.56 20.05 11.12
CA GLU A 43 14.44 19.66 11.98
C GLU A 43 13.08 19.84 11.29
N PRO A 44 12.11 18.92 11.51
CA PRO A 44 12.13 17.77 12.42
C PRO A 44 12.69 16.47 11.83
N PHE A 45 13.20 16.49 10.59
CA PHE A 45 13.50 15.28 9.81
C PHE A 45 14.57 14.35 10.40
N PRO A 46 15.68 14.85 11.00
CA PRO A 46 16.68 14.01 11.66
C PRO A 46 16.12 13.20 12.85
N VAL A 47 15.00 13.62 13.45
CA VAL A 47 14.37 12.89 14.55
C VAL A 47 13.93 11.50 14.10
N LEU A 48 13.46 11.36 12.86
CA LEU A 48 12.99 10.09 12.30
C LEU A 48 14.13 9.07 12.18
N LEU A 49 15.35 9.51 11.88
CA LEU A 49 16.53 8.64 11.86
C LEU A 49 16.93 8.22 13.28
N LYS A 50 16.90 9.15 14.24
CA LYS A 50 17.23 8.86 15.65
C LYS A 50 16.31 7.81 16.24
N ILE A 51 14.99 7.90 15.99
CA ILE A 51 14.03 6.91 16.48
C ILE A 51 14.26 5.53 15.85
N VAL A 52 14.63 5.45 14.57
CA VAL A 52 14.92 4.18 13.88
C VAL A 52 16.17 3.53 14.45
N VAL A 53 17.24 4.30 14.66
CA VAL A 53 18.50 3.80 15.24
C VAL A 53 18.30 3.28 16.67
N ALA A 54 17.43 3.92 17.46
CA ALA A 54 17.12 3.48 18.82
C ALA A 54 16.32 2.17 18.87
N GLY A 55 15.68 1.75 17.77
CA GLY A 55 14.89 0.53 17.67
C GLY A 55 13.52 0.63 18.35
N GLY A 56 12.94 -0.52 18.71
CA GLY A 56 11.62 -0.60 19.35
C GLY A 56 10.51 0.00 18.47
N PRO A 57 9.80 1.06 18.91
CA PRO A 57 8.79 1.75 18.10
C PRO A 57 9.34 2.28 16.77
N GLY A 58 10.62 2.66 16.70
CA GLY A 58 11.26 3.08 15.45
C GLY A 58 11.26 1.98 14.38
N MET A 59 11.22 0.71 14.78
CA MET A 59 11.10 -0.41 13.85
C MET A 59 9.72 -0.48 13.19
N TRP A 60 8.67 0.01 13.84
CA TRP A 60 7.34 0.08 13.25
C TRP A 60 7.32 1.17 12.18
N TYR A 61 8.02 2.29 12.43
CA TYR A 61 8.21 3.35 11.44
C TYR A 61 8.86 2.83 10.16
N ILE A 62 10.04 2.22 10.29
CA ILE A 62 10.79 1.74 9.12
C ILE A 62 10.03 0.61 8.41
N LEU A 63 9.35 -0.28 9.15
CA LEU A 63 8.57 -1.35 8.55
C LEU A 63 7.39 -0.79 7.74
N GLY A 64 6.65 0.17 8.27
CA GLY A 64 5.55 0.82 7.55
C GLY A 64 6.03 1.52 6.27
N TYR A 65 7.13 2.25 6.35
CA TYR A 65 7.76 2.89 5.20
C TYR A 65 8.24 1.89 4.14
N LEU A 66 8.97 0.84 4.53
CA LEU A 66 9.48 -0.17 3.59
C LEU A 66 8.35 -0.97 2.95
N LEU A 67 7.32 -1.34 3.72
CA LEU A 67 6.13 -1.99 3.16
C LEU A 67 5.46 -1.08 2.14
N TYR A 68 5.26 0.20 2.47
CA TYR A 68 4.66 1.16 1.55
C TYR A 68 5.45 1.28 0.24
N MET A 69 6.78 1.38 0.33
CA MET A 69 7.64 1.47 -0.85
C MET A 69 7.63 0.18 -1.67
N ILE A 70 7.95 -0.96 -1.04
CA ILE A 70 8.15 -2.23 -1.75
C ILE A 70 6.81 -2.77 -2.23
N VAL A 71 5.85 -2.97 -1.32
CA VAL A 71 4.57 -3.57 -1.67
C VAL A 71 3.69 -2.57 -2.41
N GLY A 72 3.72 -1.29 -2.03
CA GLY A 72 2.89 -0.27 -2.64
C GLY A 72 3.28 0.04 -4.09
N PHE A 73 4.57 0.00 -4.42
CA PHE A 73 5.02 0.11 -5.80
C PHE A 73 5.08 -1.25 -6.50
N CYS A 74 5.97 -2.16 -6.05
CA CYS A 74 6.22 -3.42 -6.74
C CYS A 74 5.02 -4.37 -6.68
N GLY A 75 4.33 -4.45 -5.54
CA GLY A 75 3.15 -5.32 -5.39
C GLY A 75 2.00 -4.91 -6.29
N PHE A 76 1.68 -3.60 -6.34
CA PHE A 76 0.64 -3.08 -7.24
C PHE A 76 1.04 -3.17 -8.71
N LEU A 77 2.32 -2.98 -9.06
CA LEU A 77 2.81 -3.26 -10.42
C LEU A 77 2.66 -4.75 -10.79
N GLY A 78 2.99 -5.66 -9.86
CA GLY A 78 2.81 -7.09 -10.06
C GLY A 78 1.34 -7.45 -10.34
N LEU A 79 0.41 -6.91 -9.55
CA LEU A 79 -1.03 -7.07 -9.81
C LEU A 79 -1.44 -6.43 -11.15
N SER A 80 -0.93 -5.24 -11.49
CA SER A 80 -1.16 -4.64 -12.81
C SER A 80 -0.76 -5.58 -13.95
N HIS A 81 0.38 -6.26 -13.83
CA HIS A 81 0.83 -7.22 -14.84
C HIS A 81 -0.08 -8.45 -14.91
N LEU A 82 -0.49 -9.01 -13.76
CA LEU A 82 -1.43 -10.14 -13.71
C LEU A 82 -2.77 -9.81 -14.35
N TYR A 83 -3.34 -8.64 -14.03
CA TYR A 83 -4.58 -8.18 -14.67
C TYR A 83 -4.39 -7.91 -16.16
N SER A 84 -3.26 -7.32 -16.57
CA SER A 84 -2.99 -7.08 -17.99
C SER A 84 -2.91 -8.39 -18.78
N ALA A 85 -2.33 -9.44 -18.19
CA ALA A 85 -2.29 -10.76 -18.81
C ALA A 85 -3.70 -11.35 -18.90
N ALA A 86 -4.46 -11.34 -17.80
CA ALA A 86 -5.83 -11.88 -17.76
C ALA A 86 -6.79 -11.16 -18.73
N GLU A 87 -6.75 -9.82 -18.78
CA GLU A 87 -7.60 -9.03 -19.68
C GLU A 87 -7.21 -9.24 -21.16
N SER A 88 -5.94 -9.56 -21.45
CA SER A 88 -5.50 -9.88 -22.83
C SER A 88 -5.96 -11.26 -23.34
N MET A 89 -6.41 -12.15 -22.44
CA MET A 89 -6.87 -13.50 -22.79
C MET A 89 -8.37 -13.55 -23.16
N GLY A 90 -9.07 -12.42 -23.16
CA GLY A 90 -10.45 -12.29 -23.63
C GLY A 90 -11.42 -11.68 -22.62
N GLU A 91 -12.55 -11.19 -23.12
CA GLU A 91 -13.63 -10.63 -22.33
C GLU A 91 -14.22 -11.67 -21.36
N GLY A 92 -14.67 -11.23 -20.17
CA GLY A 92 -15.22 -12.10 -19.14
C GLY A 92 -14.21 -12.80 -18.23
N ARG A 93 -12.91 -12.80 -18.57
CA ARG A 93 -11.84 -13.43 -17.75
C ARG A 93 -11.62 -12.79 -16.37
N VAL A 94 -12.08 -11.56 -16.20
CA VAL A 94 -11.97 -10.81 -14.94
C VAL A 94 -13.36 -10.52 -14.40
N ASN A 95 -13.64 -11.00 -13.19
CA ASN A 95 -14.85 -10.64 -12.48
C ASN A 95 -14.78 -9.19 -11.99
N GLN A 96 -15.49 -8.30 -12.68
CA GLN A 96 -15.45 -6.86 -12.44
C GLN A 96 -15.83 -6.47 -11.00
N ALA A 97 -16.79 -7.16 -10.40
CA ALA A 97 -17.24 -6.87 -9.04
C ALA A 97 -16.16 -7.24 -8.00
N LEU A 98 -15.58 -8.44 -8.11
CA LEU A 98 -14.48 -8.86 -7.23
C LEU A 98 -13.21 -8.03 -7.46
N ALA A 99 -12.92 -7.64 -8.70
CA ALA A 99 -11.79 -6.78 -9.01
C ALA A 99 -11.94 -5.38 -8.38
N LEU A 100 -13.16 -4.84 -8.36
CA LEU A 100 -13.46 -3.55 -7.71
C LEU A 100 -13.28 -3.63 -6.20
N VAL A 101 -13.93 -4.61 -5.56
CA VAL A 101 -13.84 -4.82 -4.12
C VAL A 101 -12.39 -5.12 -3.74
N GLY A 102 -11.73 -5.99 -4.50
CA GLY A 102 -10.35 -6.38 -4.31
C GLY A 102 -9.40 -5.20 -4.37
N PHE A 103 -9.45 -4.42 -5.46
CA PHE A 103 -8.60 -3.24 -5.60
C PHE A 103 -8.85 -2.22 -4.49
N THR A 104 -10.11 -1.90 -4.19
CA THR A 104 -10.45 -0.85 -3.21
C THR A 104 -10.05 -1.26 -1.80
N ALA A 105 -10.43 -2.47 -1.38
CA ALA A 105 -10.08 -2.98 -0.05
C ALA A 105 -8.56 -3.15 0.09
N LEU A 106 -7.88 -3.67 -0.94
CA LEU A 106 -6.43 -3.81 -0.90
C LEU A 106 -5.76 -2.45 -0.80
N TYR A 107 -6.13 -1.49 -1.65
CA TYR A 107 -5.53 -0.17 -1.67
C TYR A 107 -5.72 0.59 -0.35
N VAL A 108 -6.95 0.62 0.18
CA VAL A 108 -7.27 1.30 1.44
C VAL A 108 -6.63 0.58 2.63
N GLY A 109 -6.79 -0.75 2.71
CA GLY A 109 -6.25 -1.54 3.81
C GLY A 109 -4.73 -1.48 3.88
N PHE A 110 -4.06 -1.64 2.73
CA PHE A 110 -2.60 -1.59 2.63
C PHE A 110 -2.04 -0.19 2.91
N THR A 111 -2.60 0.83 2.27
CA THR A 111 -2.13 2.21 2.45
C THR A 111 -2.36 2.63 3.90
N GLY A 112 -3.57 2.40 4.43
CA GLY A 112 -3.91 2.73 5.79
C GLY A 112 -3.05 1.98 6.82
N SER A 113 -2.82 0.68 6.64
CA SER A 113 -1.99 -0.08 7.58
C SER A 113 -0.52 0.36 7.53
N SER A 114 0.03 0.59 6.34
CA SER A 114 1.43 1.01 6.19
C SER A 114 1.67 2.42 6.77
N PHE A 115 0.78 3.38 6.46
CA PHE A 115 0.84 4.72 7.03
C PHE A 115 0.58 4.71 8.53
N GLY A 116 -0.44 4.00 8.99
CA GLY A 116 -0.77 3.92 10.41
C GLY A 116 0.36 3.28 11.21
N LEU A 117 1.02 2.26 10.67
CA LEU A 117 2.16 1.61 11.30
C LEU A 117 3.33 2.59 11.40
N ALA A 118 3.54 3.38 10.34
CA ALA A 118 4.59 4.37 10.35
C ALA A 118 4.32 5.51 11.35
N VAL A 119 3.09 6.03 11.38
CA VAL A 119 2.66 7.05 12.34
C VAL A 119 2.79 6.53 13.77
N ALA A 120 2.31 5.32 14.05
CA ALA A 120 2.44 4.69 15.37
C ALA A 120 3.91 4.57 15.80
N GLY A 121 4.78 4.16 14.88
CA GLY A 121 6.22 4.09 15.12
C GLY A 121 6.88 5.45 15.33
N ALA A 122 6.48 6.47 14.58
CA ALA A 122 6.98 7.83 14.75
C ALA A 122 6.57 8.44 16.10
N VAL A 123 5.30 8.31 16.46
CA VAL A 123 4.75 8.83 17.73
C VAL A 123 5.35 8.08 18.92
N GLY A 124 5.36 6.75 18.90
CA GLY A 124 5.96 5.93 19.96
C GLY A 124 7.47 6.14 20.06
N GLY A 125 8.15 6.27 18.91
CA GLY A 125 9.59 6.54 18.85
C GLY A 125 9.94 7.91 19.41
N TYR A 126 9.17 8.94 19.08
CA TYR A 126 9.35 10.27 19.65
C TYR A 126 9.19 10.26 21.18
N ALA A 127 8.14 9.63 21.69
CA ALA A 127 7.91 9.50 23.13
C ALA A 127 9.06 8.76 23.83
N ALA A 128 9.53 7.65 23.26
CA ALA A 128 10.59 6.83 23.86
C ALA A 128 11.98 7.48 23.79
N VAL A 129 12.34 8.09 22.65
CA VAL A 129 13.73 8.47 22.34
C VAL A 129 14.00 9.95 22.57
N ILE A 130 13.00 10.81 22.37
CA ILE A 130 13.17 12.27 22.47
C ILE A 130 12.63 12.78 23.82
N VAL A 131 11.46 12.29 24.23
CA VAL A 131 10.85 12.68 25.51
C VAL A 131 11.34 11.79 26.66
N HIS A 132 12.01 10.67 26.37
CA HIS A 132 12.46 9.68 27.36
C HIS A 132 11.33 9.20 28.27
N ALA A 133 10.13 9.04 27.71
CA ALA A 133 8.97 8.56 28.45
C ALA A 133 9.21 7.11 28.91
N PRO A 134 8.73 6.73 30.11
CA PRO A 134 8.82 5.35 30.59
C PRO A 134 8.05 4.42 29.65
N ALA A 135 8.49 3.16 29.57
CA ALA A 135 7.95 2.18 28.63
C ALA A 135 6.43 1.99 28.75
N GLU A 136 5.87 2.13 29.95
CA GLU A 136 4.43 2.07 30.18
C GLU A 136 3.67 3.20 29.47
N ASN A 137 4.19 4.43 29.51
CA ASN A 137 3.58 5.56 28.81
C ASN A 137 3.68 5.40 27.30
N VAL A 138 4.82 4.89 26.80
CA VAL A 138 4.99 4.58 25.38
C VAL A 138 3.95 3.53 24.93
N ARG A 139 3.74 2.48 25.73
CA ARG A 139 2.70 1.47 25.47
C ARG A 139 1.31 2.10 25.39
N LEU A 140 0.94 2.93 26.36
CA LEU A 140 -0.38 3.59 26.39
C LEU A 140 -0.61 4.51 25.18
N ILE A 141 0.45 5.14 24.65
CA ILE A 141 0.38 5.97 23.44
C ILE A 141 0.22 5.11 22.18
N MET A 142 0.87 3.94 22.13
CA MET A 142 0.85 3.06 20.95
C MET A 142 -0.36 2.13 20.90
N GLU A 143 -0.92 1.75 22.05
CA GLU A 143 -2.04 0.81 22.17
C GLU A 143 -3.26 1.18 21.31
N PRO A 144 -3.69 2.46 21.23
CA PRO A 144 -4.82 2.86 20.37
C PRO A 144 -4.61 2.57 18.89
N PHE A 145 -3.37 2.44 18.40
CA PHE A 145 -3.09 2.12 17.00
C PHE A 145 -3.27 0.63 16.68
N VAL A 146 -3.18 -0.25 17.68
CA VAL A 146 -3.14 -1.70 17.46
C VAL A 146 -4.44 -2.21 16.82
N THR A 147 -5.59 -1.81 17.34
CA THR A 147 -6.88 -2.29 16.83
C THR A 147 -7.21 -1.77 15.42
N PRO A 148 -7.08 -0.46 15.12
CA PRO A 148 -7.23 0.05 13.76
C PRO A 148 -6.29 -0.62 12.75
N LEU A 149 -5.02 -0.83 13.12
CA LEU A 149 -4.05 -1.50 12.26
C LEU A 149 -4.44 -2.95 11.97
N ARG A 150 -4.92 -3.70 12.97
CA ARG A 150 -5.43 -5.06 12.77
C ARG A 150 -6.59 -5.07 11.77
N ILE A 151 -7.55 -4.16 11.91
CA ILE A 151 -8.70 -4.05 10.99
C ILE A 151 -8.22 -3.73 9.57
N LEU A 152 -7.33 -2.75 9.41
CA LEU A 152 -6.80 -2.36 8.09
C LEU A 152 -6.00 -3.50 7.44
N CYS A 153 -5.22 -4.26 8.21
CA CYS A 153 -4.56 -5.47 7.72
C CYS A 153 -5.56 -6.53 7.26
N LEU A 154 -6.64 -6.77 8.00
CA LEU A 154 -7.70 -7.70 7.57
C LEU A 154 -8.37 -7.22 6.28
N VAL A 155 -8.68 -5.93 6.17
CA VAL A 155 -9.23 -5.33 4.94
C VAL A 155 -8.27 -5.52 3.76
N ALA A 156 -6.95 -5.33 3.98
CA ALA A 156 -5.94 -5.57 2.95
C ALA A 156 -5.91 -7.03 2.49
N ILE A 157 -5.98 -7.98 3.43
CA ILE A 157 -6.02 -9.42 3.14
C ILE A 157 -7.27 -9.77 2.33
N ILE A 158 -8.45 -9.29 2.74
CA ILE A 158 -9.70 -9.49 2.01
C ILE A 158 -9.57 -8.92 0.59
N GLY A 159 -8.99 -7.73 0.46
CA GLY A 159 -8.73 -7.11 -0.84
C GLY A 159 -7.80 -7.92 -1.73
N ALA A 160 -6.70 -8.44 -1.18
CA ALA A 160 -5.78 -9.30 -1.92
C ALA A 160 -6.47 -10.58 -2.40
N LEU A 161 -7.20 -11.26 -1.51
CA LEU A 161 -7.93 -12.48 -1.84
C LEU A 161 -9.00 -12.23 -2.91
N ALA A 162 -9.80 -11.18 -2.78
CA ALA A 162 -10.81 -10.81 -3.77
C ALA A 162 -10.17 -10.45 -5.13
N SER A 163 -9.01 -9.78 -5.11
CA SER A 163 -8.27 -9.43 -6.33
C SER A 163 -7.81 -10.67 -7.08
N LEU A 164 -7.25 -11.67 -6.37
CA LEU A 164 -6.83 -12.93 -6.98
C LEU A 164 -8.03 -13.78 -7.42
N ALA A 165 -9.06 -13.87 -6.59
CA ALA A 165 -10.29 -14.60 -6.91
C ALA A 165 -11.00 -14.03 -8.16
N SER A 166 -10.89 -12.71 -8.40
CA SER A 166 -11.45 -12.09 -9.59
C SER A 166 -10.88 -12.63 -10.91
N LEU A 167 -9.62 -13.08 -10.88
CA LEU A 167 -8.92 -13.65 -12.03
C LEU A 167 -9.27 -15.15 -12.20
N LEU A 168 -9.63 -15.82 -11.11
CA LEU A 168 -9.95 -17.25 -11.08
C LEU A 168 -11.44 -17.56 -11.33
N THR A 169 -12.32 -16.59 -11.11
CA THR A 169 -13.78 -16.75 -11.28
C THR A 169 -14.35 -15.84 -12.37
N PRO A 170 -13.96 -16.04 -13.65
CA PRO A 170 -14.58 -15.38 -14.80
C PRO A 170 -16.11 -15.43 -14.71
N ARG A 171 -16.79 -14.28 -14.77
CA ARG A 171 -18.24 -14.26 -14.99
C ARG A 171 -18.45 -14.32 -16.50
N LYS A 172 -19.14 -15.37 -16.95
CA LYS A 172 -19.69 -15.49 -18.31
C LYS A 172 -20.79 -14.45 -18.53
#